data_AF-A0A351I9D1-F1
#
_entry.id   AF-A0A351I9D1-F1
#
_cell.length_a   1.000
_cell.length_b   1.000
_cell.length_c   1.000
_cell.angle_alpha   90.00
_cell.angle_beta   90.00
_cell.angle_gamma   90.00
#
_symmetry.space_group_name_H-M   'P 1'
#
loop_
_entity.id
_entity.type
_entity.pdbx_description
1 polymer ?
#
loop_
_entity_poly.entity_id
_entity_poly.type
_entity_poly.pdbx_seq_one_letter_code
_entity_poly.pdbx_strand_id
1 'polypeptide(L)'
;INNHYFGTNGAEYATIFYDTNNSGYYVDPASTSNFNEIAFAGWLRPSGYNGMYSPTNAAYFYPNNATYGAWRINGTRNGYGGINYNGRTVLMMQDDLIGLYNEAYGRWIVYGYGSNNTTYVPGNLVVSGYLYKNGGGFQIDHPLDPANKVLVHSFVESPDMKNLYDGVVILNDKGESTIQLPDWFGALNKDFRYQLTTIGKPGMPYVKEEIKDNKFTIAGDPGVKVSWQVTGTRHDAYAEKNRIKVEEEKGSKDGHLPKKGEYLAPECYGEKE
;
A
#
# COMPACT_ATOMS: atom_id res chain seq x y z
N ILE A 1 -34.75 -25.40 51.21
CA ILE A 1 -34.62 -25.35 49.74
C ILE A 1 -34.79 -26.79 49.28
N ASN A 2 -35.95 -27.12 48.71
CA ASN A 2 -36.23 -28.48 48.26
C ASN A 2 -35.75 -28.59 46.82
N ASN A 3 -34.71 -29.41 46.57
CA ASN A 3 -34.32 -29.73 45.20
C ASN A 3 -35.40 -30.65 44.61
N HIS A 4 -36.14 -30.18 43.63
CA HIS A 4 -37.08 -30.99 42.86
C HIS A 4 -36.33 -31.60 41.67
N TYR A 5 -36.22 -32.91 41.63
CA TYR A 5 -35.67 -33.64 40.50
C TYR A 5 -36.81 -34.15 39.65
N PHE A 6 -36.79 -33.85 38.35
CA PHE A 6 -37.66 -34.44 37.34
C PHE A 6 -36.77 -35.18 36.34
N GLY A 7 -37.23 -36.33 35.84
CA GLY A 7 -36.48 -37.10 34.84
C GLY A 7 -37.35 -38.10 34.11
N THR A 8 -37.03 -38.33 32.84
CA THR A 8 -37.65 -39.36 31.99
C THR A 8 -36.57 -40.18 31.29
N ASN A 9 -36.88 -41.42 30.88
CA ASN A 9 -36.02 -42.23 30.02
C ASN A 9 -36.22 -41.92 28.51
N GLY A 10 -36.68 -40.72 28.18
CA GLY A 10 -37.09 -40.34 26.82
C GLY A 10 -37.05 -38.83 26.59
N ALA A 11 -38.12 -38.29 26.00
CA ALA A 11 -38.25 -36.87 25.72
C ALA A 11 -39.13 -36.18 26.76
N GLU A 12 -38.69 -35.00 27.21
CA GLU A 12 -39.49 -34.07 27.99
C GLU A 12 -39.98 -32.96 27.06
N TYR A 13 -41.29 -32.72 27.04
CA TYR A 13 -41.90 -31.64 26.26
C TYR A 13 -42.50 -30.62 27.20
N ALA A 14 -42.05 -29.38 27.11
CA ALA A 14 -42.64 -28.24 27.81
C ALA A 14 -42.72 -27.06 26.84
N THR A 15 -43.80 -26.29 26.93
CA THR A 15 -43.98 -25.09 26.08
C THR A 15 -42.93 -24.03 26.40
N ILE A 16 -42.65 -23.79 27.69
CA ILE A 16 -41.68 -22.81 28.19
C ILE A 16 -41.11 -23.33 29.51
N PHE A 17 -39.80 -23.16 29.72
CA PHE A 17 -39.15 -23.31 31.03
C PHE A 17 -38.96 -21.92 31.64
N TYR A 18 -39.48 -21.72 32.86
CA TYR A 18 -39.33 -20.47 33.61
C TYR A 18 -38.45 -20.70 34.83
N ASP A 19 -37.46 -19.82 35.02
CA ASP A 19 -36.78 -19.67 36.30
C ASP A 19 -37.24 -18.36 36.94
N THR A 20 -38.18 -18.46 37.88
CA THR A 20 -38.81 -17.28 38.47
C THR A 20 -38.02 -16.67 39.63
N ASN A 21 -36.87 -17.23 40.06
CA ASN A 21 -36.19 -16.78 41.29
C ASN A 21 -34.65 -16.96 41.31
N ASN A 22 -33.98 -17.33 40.22
CA ASN A 22 -32.53 -17.47 40.20
C ASN A 22 -31.89 -16.71 39.01
N SER A 23 -30.87 -15.91 39.30
CA SER A 23 -30.10 -15.14 38.29
C SER A 23 -29.08 -15.98 37.54
N GLY A 24 -28.91 -17.25 37.91
CA GLY A 24 -28.04 -18.23 37.26
C GLY A 24 -28.83 -19.42 36.74
N TYR A 25 -29.86 -19.22 35.91
CA TYR A 25 -30.38 -20.31 35.11
C TYR A 25 -29.28 -20.76 34.14
N TYR A 26 -28.67 -21.92 34.42
CA TYR A 26 -27.68 -22.54 33.54
C TYR A 26 -28.13 -23.96 33.22
N VAL A 27 -27.81 -24.40 32.00
CA VAL A 27 -27.96 -25.79 31.62
C VAL A 27 -26.55 -26.40 31.60
N ASP A 28 -26.35 -27.48 32.35
CA ASP A 28 -25.08 -28.20 32.48
C ASP A 28 -25.23 -29.63 31.94
N PRO A 29 -25.10 -29.81 30.62
CA PRO A 29 -25.26 -31.13 30.00
C PRO A 29 -24.13 -32.07 30.46
N ALA A 30 -24.48 -33.31 30.84
CA ALA A 30 -23.49 -34.27 31.33
C ALA A 30 -22.50 -34.69 30.23
N SER A 31 -21.20 -34.55 30.51
CA SER A 31 -20.03 -35.03 29.75
C SER A 31 -20.12 -34.92 28.22
N THR A 32 -20.70 -35.91 27.55
CA THR A 32 -20.75 -36.03 26.08
C THR A 32 -22.03 -35.47 25.45
N SER A 33 -22.94 -34.93 26.27
CA SER A 33 -24.20 -34.37 25.80
C SER A 33 -23.94 -33.05 25.07
N ASN A 34 -24.42 -32.95 23.82
CA ASN A 34 -24.22 -31.78 22.97
C ASN A 34 -25.55 -31.11 22.66
N PHE A 35 -25.58 -29.78 22.69
CA PHE A 35 -26.61 -29.02 22.00
C PHE A 35 -26.28 -29.03 20.50
N ASN A 36 -27.23 -29.49 19.68
CA ASN A 36 -27.04 -29.49 18.22
C ASN A 36 -27.19 -28.08 17.61
N GLU A 37 -28.15 -27.29 18.12
CA GLU A 37 -28.40 -25.92 17.67
C GLU A 37 -28.94 -25.09 18.84
N ILE A 38 -28.49 -23.84 18.95
CA ILE A 38 -28.99 -22.86 19.91
C ILE A 38 -29.28 -21.57 19.15
N ALA A 39 -30.54 -21.13 19.15
CA ALA A 39 -30.97 -19.86 18.58
C ALA A 39 -31.33 -18.88 19.70
N PHE A 40 -30.81 -17.65 19.64
CA PHE A 40 -31.09 -16.59 20.61
C PHE A 40 -31.95 -15.51 19.96
N ALA A 41 -33.01 -15.08 20.65
CA ALA A 41 -33.79 -13.90 20.25
C ALA A 41 -33.12 -12.57 20.68
N GLY A 42 -32.07 -12.63 21.49
CA GLY A 42 -31.33 -11.49 22.01
C GLY A 42 -29.81 -11.71 21.96
N TRP A 43 -29.08 -10.89 22.71
CA TRP A 43 -27.62 -10.92 22.73
C TRP A 43 -27.07 -12.16 23.45
N LEU A 44 -26.07 -12.82 22.85
CA LEU A 44 -25.16 -13.70 23.57
C LEU A 44 -24.19 -12.85 24.40
N ARG A 45 -24.16 -13.07 25.71
CA ARG A 45 -23.32 -12.32 26.66
C ARG A 45 -22.29 -13.26 27.32
N PRO A 46 -21.07 -13.36 26.79
CA PRO A 46 -20.03 -14.15 27.45
C PRO A 46 -19.63 -13.52 28.79
N SER A 47 -19.28 -14.35 29.76
CA SER A 47 -18.75 -13.90 31.05
C SER A 47 -17.22 -13.75 31.00
N GLY A 48 -16.70 -12.65 31.55
CA GLY A 48 -15.26 -12.36 31.59
C GLY A 48 -14.65 -12.32 30.18
N TYR A 49 -13.60 -13.11 29.99
CA TYR A 49 -12.87 -13.24 28.72
C TYR A 49 -13.11 -14.60 28.05
N ASN A 50 -14.25 -15.23 28.35
CA ASN A 50 -14.64 -16.46 27.68
C ASN A 50 -15.35 -16.13 26.36
N GLY A 51 -15.43 -17.10 25.46
CA GLY A 51 -16.08 -16.93 24.18
C GLY A 51 -16.32 -18.27 23.50
N MET A 52 -16.22 -18.30 22.18
CA MET A 52 -16.34 -19.52 21.40
C MET A 52 -14.98 -20.23 21.32
N TYR A 53 -14.99 -21.54 21.52
CA TYR A 53 -13.80 -22.39 21.42
C TYR A 53 -14.12 -23.63 20.58
N SER A 54 -13.21 -23.96 19.67
CA SER A 54 -13.17 -25.25 18.99
C SER A 54 -11.80 -25.89 19.23
N PRO A 55 -11.73 -27.16 19.69
CA PRO A 55 -10.45 -27.87 19.84
C PRO A 55 -9.76 -28.08 18.49
N THR A 56 -10.50 -28.06 17.38
CA THR A 56 -9.93 -28.10 16.04
C THR A 56 -9.14 -26.83 15.77
N ASN A 57 -7.83 -26.97 15.51
CA ASN A 57 -6.88 -25.86 15.32
C ASN A 57 -6.76 -24.90 16.52
N ALA A 58 -7.25 -25.32 17.70
CA ALA A 58 -7.37 -24.47 18.88
C ALA A 58 -8.01 -23.10 18.54
N ALA A 59 -9.11 -23.10 17.79
CA ALA A 59 -9.73 -21.87 17.31
C ALA A 59 -10.56 -21.20 18.41
N TYR A 60 -10.21 -19.95 18.75
CA TYR A 60 -10.90 -19.15 19.75
C TYR A 60 -11.42 -17.83 19.17
N PHE A 61 -12.58 -17.38 19.67
CA PHE A 61 -13.09 -16.02 19.50
C PHE A 61 -13.65 -15.51 20.83
N TYR A 62 -12.99 -14.52 21.45
CA TYR A 62 -13.30 -14.09 22.83
C TYR A 62 -12.88 -12.64 23.12
N PRO A 63 -13.44 -11.99 24.16
CA PRO A 63 -13.05 -10.63 24.52
C PRO A 63 -11.56 -10.53 24.86
N ASN A 64 -10.91 -9.46 24.40
CA ASN A 64 -9.51 -9.21 24.65
C ASN A 64 -9.29 -8.61 26.06
N ASN A 65 -8.26 -9.07 26.77
CA ASN A 65 -7.85 -8.54 28.08
C ASN A 65 -6.53 -7.73 28.00
N ALA A 66 -6.27 -7.10 26.85
CA ALA A 66 -5.07 -6.30 26.63
C ALA A 66 -5.45 -4.86 26.27
N THR A 67 -4.43 -4.01 26.11
CA THR A 67 -4.60 -2.55 25.92
C THR A 67 -5.37 -2.18 24.65
N TYR A 68 -5.14 -2.88 23.54
CA TYR A 68 -5.67 -2.52 22.23
C TYR A 68 -6.44 -3.67 21.58
N GLY A 69 -7.56 -3.34 20.94
CA GLY A 69 -8.48 -4.30 20.28
C GLY A 69 -9.50 -4.89 21.25
N ALA A 70 -10.77 -4.98 20.84
CA ALA A 70 -11.86 -5.46 21.71
C ALA A 70 -11.99 -7.00 21.73
N TRP A 71 -11.65 -7.66 20.62
CA TRP A 71 -11.80 -9.10 20.43
C TRP A 71 -10.46 -9.73 20.08
N ARG A 72 -10.25 -10.95 20.57
CA ARG A 72 -9.11 -11.79 20.23
C ARG A 72 -9.57 -12.99 19.41
N ILE A 73 -8.85 -13.24 18.32
CA ILE A 73 -8.89 -14.48 17.56
C ILE A 73 -7.58 -15.21 17.84
N ASN A 74 -7.67 -16.48 18.22
CA ASN A 74 -6.50 -17.30 18.50
C ASN A 74 -6.67 -18.70 17.88
N GLY A 75 -5.57 -19.46 17.83
CA GLY A 75 -5.48 -20.73 17.14
C GLY A 75 -4.65 -20.60 15.87
N THR A 76 -4.15 -21.73 15.38
CA THR A 76 -3.33 -21.75 14.16
C THR A 76 -3.68 -22.93 13.28
N ARG A 77 -3.54 -22.72 11.97
CA ARG A 77 -3.53 -23.80 10.98
C ARG A 77 -2.23 -23.69 10.20
N ASN A 78 -1.43 -24.75 10.23
CA ASN A 78 -0.09 -24.78 9.62
C ASN A 78 0.82 -23.63 10.10
N GLY A 79 0.72 -23.25 11.38
CA GLY A 79 1.53 -22.17 11.97
C GLY A 79 0.97 -20.76 11.81
N TYR A 80 -0.11 -20.57 11.05
CA TYR A 80 -0.72 -19.26 10.84
C TYR A 80 -2.05 -19.12 11.60
N GLY A 81 -2.21 -18.02 12.33
CA GLY A 81 -3.49 -17.61 12.91
C GLY A 81 -4.25 -16.70 11.96
N GLY A 82 -5.57 -16.61 12.12
CA GLY A 82 -6.37 -15.74 11.26
C GLY A 82 -7.85 -16.03 11.15
N ILE A 83 -8.52 -15.26 10.30
CA ILE A 83 -9.91 -15.49 9.88
C ILE A 83 -9.90 -15.73 8.37
N ASN A 84 -10.48 -16.86 7.97
CA ASN A 84 -10.71 -17.20 6.58
C ASN A 84 -12.08 -16.68 6.11
N TYR A 85 -12.07 -15.94 5.01
CA TYR A 85 -13.25 -15.40 4.34
C TYR A 85 -13.52 -16.23 3.07
N ASN A 86 -14.63 -16.97 3.07
CA ASN A 86 -15.14 -17.75 1.93
C ASN A 86 -14.14 -18.77 1.33
N GLY A 87 -13.23 -19.32 2.13
CA GLY A 87 -12.22 -20.28 1.66
C GLY A 87 -11.16 -19.68 0.74
N ARG A 88 -10.98 -18.36 0.74
CA ARG A 88 -10.11 -17.67 -0.24
C ARG A 88 -9.20 -16.64 0.39
N THR A 89 -9.77 -15.59 0.98
CA THR A 89 -8.97 -14.51 1.56
C THR A 89 -8.85 -14.74 3.05
N VAL A 90 -7.66 -14.60 3.60
CA VAL A 90 -7.40 -14.82 5.02
C VAL A 90 -6.76 -13.56 5.58
N LEU A 91 -7.34 -12.98 6.63
CA LEU A 91 -6.57 -12.12 7.52
C LEU A 91 -5.62 -13.04 8.26
N MET A 92 -4.35 -13.02 7.90
CA MET A 92 -3.36 -14.03 8.27
C MET A 92 -2.23 -13.40 9.06
N MET A 93 -1.85 -14.05 10.16
CA MET A 93 -0.85 -13.56 11.12
C MET A 93 0.06 -14.70 11.55
N GLN A 94 1.35 -14.42 11.72
CA GLN A 94 2.34 -15.30 12.33
C GLN A 94 3.44 -14.45 12.96
N ASP A 95 3.68 -14.62 14.25
CA ASP A 95 4.69 -13.84 14.99
C ASP A 95 4.52 -12.32 14.80
N ASP A 96 5.42 -11.67 14.06
CA ASP A 96 5.37 -10.23 13.74
C ASP A 96 4.81 -9.92 12.34
N LEU A 97 4.51 -10.95 11.54
CA LEU A 97 3.93 -10.86 10.20
C LEU A 97 2.40 -10.77 10.30
N ILE A 98 1.82 -9.79 9.62
CA ILE A 98 0.38 -9.63 9.46
C ILE A 98 0.04 -9.24 8.03
N GLY A 99 -1.06 -9.77 7.48
CA GLY A 99 -1.51 -9.37 6.15
C GLY A 99 -2.79 -10.02 5.68
N LEU A 100 -3.12 -9.74 4.42
CA LEU A 100 -4.18 -10.41 3.67
C LEU A 100 -3.55 -11.44 2.74
N TYR A 101 -3.87 -12.70 2.95
CA TYR A 101 -3.40 -13.81 2.15
C TYR A 101 -4.50 -14.36 1.27
N ASN A 102 -4.16 -14.77 0.04
CA ASN A 102 -5.08 -15.46 -0.86
C ASN A 102 -4.69 -16.94 -0.96
N GLU A 103 -5.48 -17.81 -0.32
CA GLU A 103 -5.27 -19.25 -0.31
C GLU A 103 -5.44 -19.89 -1.69
N ALA A 104 -6.38 -19.40 -2.50
CA ALA A 104 -6.62 -19.95 -3.83
C ALA A 104 -5.41 -19.81 -4.77
N TYR A 105 -4.59 -18.78 -4.55
CA TYR A 105 -3.41 -18.50 -5.37
C TYR A 105 -2.08 -18.67 -4.62
N GLY A 106 -2.12 -19.09 -3.36
CA GLY A 106 -0.93 -19.33 -2.54
C GLY A 106 -0.05 -18.09 -2.31
N ARG A 107 -0.63 -16.88 -2.24
CA ARG A 107 0.16 -15.63 -2.21
C ARG A 107 -0.41 -14.55 -1.30
N TRP A 108 0.45 -13.68 -0.80
CA TRP A 108 0.04 -12.47 -0.11
C TRP A 108 -0.51 -11.42 -1.08
N ILE A 109 -1.60 -10.76 -0.69
CA ILE A 109 -2.15 -9.59 -1.36
C ILE A 109 -1.39 -8.35 -0.86
N VAL A 110 -1.28 -8.23 0.45
CA VAL A 110 -0.52 -7.21 1.17
C VAL A 110 -0.12 -7.79 2.52
N TYR A 111 1.08 -7.49 2.99
CA TYR A 111 1.53 -7.89 4.32
C TYR A 111 2.53 -6.89 4.88
N GLY A 112 2.81 -6.98 6.17
CA GLY A 112 3.85 -6.18 6.80
C GLY A 112 4.42 -6.87 8.03
N TYR A 113 5.55 -6.34 8.48
CA TYR A 113 6.19 -6.77 9.72
C TYR A 113 6.09 -5.65 10.74
N GLY A 114 5.51 -5.97 11.91
CA GLY A 114 5.40 -5.01 13.00
C GLY A 114 6.77 -4.59 13.56
N SER A 115 7.78 -5.44 13.44
CA SER A 115 9.13 -5.22 13.97
C SER A 115 9.90 -4.09 13.28
N ASN A 116 9.60 -3.80 12.02
CA ASN A 116 10.31 -2.81 11.21
C ASN A 116 9.37 -1.81 10.51
N ASN A 117 8.09 -1.79 10.90
CA ASN A 117 7.06 -0.91 10.38
C ASN A 117 6.98 -0.88 8.83
N THR A 118 7.23 -2.01 8.17
CA THR A 118 7.26 -2.11 6.70
C THR A 118 6.02 -2.80 6.17
N THR A 119 5.46 -2.28 5.07
CA THR A 119 4.37 -2.90 4.31
C THR A 119 4.84 -3.27 2.90
N TYR A 120 4.49 -4.48 2.47
CA TYR A 120 4.82 -5.06 1.17
C TYR A 120 3.56 -5.27 0.34
N VAL A 121 3.64 -4.86 -0.92
CA VAL A 121 2.68 -5.18 -1.99
C VAL A 121 3.48 -5.94 -3.07
N PRO A 122 3.44 -7.29 -3.11
CA PRO A 122 4.32 -8.09 -3.99
C PRO A 122 4.11 -7.92 -5.50
N GLY A 123 3.09 -7.16 -5.90
CA GLY A 123 2.75 -6.91 -7.29
C GLY A 123 2.68 -5.42 -7.61
N ASN A 124 1.91 -5.08 -8.64
CA ASN A 124 1.74 -3.69 -9.05
C ASN A 124 0.87 -2.93 -8.04
N LEU A 125 1.33 -1.75 -7.62
CA LEU A 125 0.52 -0.77 -6.90
C LEU A 125 -0.03 0.26 -7.88
N VAL A 126 -1.35 0.34 -8.01
CA VAL A 126 -2.03 1.39 -8.77
C VAL A 126 -2.54 2.45 -7.79
N VAL A 127 -2.00 3.66 -7.87
CA VAL A 127 -2.44 4.82 -7.08
C VAL A 127 -3.20 5.78 -7.98
N SER A 128 -4.49 5.97 -7.71
CA SER A 128 -5.35 6.88 -8.50
C SER A 128 -5.18 8.36 -8.14
N GLY A 129 -4.60 8.64 -6.97
CA GLY A 129 -4.26 9.97 -6.49
C GLY A 129 -2.75 10.20 -6.41
N TYR A 130 -2.33 11.13 -5.55
CA TYR A 130 -0.92 11.38 -5.28
C TYR A 130 -0.30 10.34 -4.37
N LEU A 131 0.99 10.06 -4.58
CA LEU A 131 1.84 9.36 -3.64
C LEU A 131 2.72 10.39 -2.92
N TYR A 132 2.42 10.66 -1.64
CA TYR A 132 3.26 11.51 -0.79
C TYR A 132 4.26 10.63 -0.03
N LYS A 133 5.54 10.97 -0.13
CA LYS A 133 6.62 10.23 0.55
C LYS A 133 7.78 11.15 0.94
N ASN A 134 8.50 10.79 2.00
CA ASN A 134 9.77 11.46 2.34
C ASN A 134 10.91 11.03 1.40
N GLY A 135 10.89 9.78 0.93
CA GLY A 135 11.86 9.20 0.01
C GLY A 135 11.23 8.20 -0.94
N GLY A 136 11.89 7.91 -2.06
CA GLY A 136 11.42 6.89 -3.02
C GLY A 136 12.44 6.63 -4.11
N GLY A 137 12.41 5.41 -4.62
CA GLY A 137 13.41 4.93 -5.54
C GLY A 137 13.09 3.52 -6.05
N PHE A 138 14.01 2.99 -6.85
CA PHE A 138 14.04 1.58 -7.15
C PHE A 138 15.17 0.89 -6.39
N GLN A 139 15.01 -0.41 -6.21
CA GLN A 139 16.05 -1.31 -5.72
C GLN A 139 16.11 -2.52 -6.64
N ILE A 140 17.32 -2.88 -7.06
CA ILE A 140 17.60 -4.11 -7.82
C ILE A 140 18.86 -4.77 -7.25
N ASP A 141 19.10 -6.03 -7.62
CA ASP A 141 20.39 -6.66 -7.36
C ASP A 141 21.51 -5.84 -8.03
N HIS A 142 22.65 -5.70 -7.34
CA HIS A 142 23.75 -4.90 -7.87
C HIS A 142 24.27 -5.52 -9.18
N PRO A 143 24.32 -4.78 -10.31
CA PRO A 143 24.64 -5.36 -11.62
C PRO A 143 26.01 -6.06 -11.72
N LEU A 144 26.95 -5.69 -10.85
CA LEU A 144 28.31 -6.28 -10.81
C LEU A 144 28.52 -7.26 -9.63
N ASP A 145 27.59 -7.31 -8.67
CA ASP A 145 27.75 -8.10 -7.43
C ASP A 145 26.38 -8.46 -6.82
N PRO A 146 25.52 -9.18 -7.57
CA PRO A 146 24.11 -9.37 -7.21
C PRO A 146 23.92 -10.25 -5.97
N ALA A 147 24.88 -11.14 -5.67
CA ALA A 147 24.78 -12.04 -4.51
C ALA A 147 25.02 -11.32 -3.16
N ASN A 148 25.71 -10.18 -3.16
CA ASN A 148 26.16 -9.52 -1.94
C ASN A 148 25.69 -8.06 -1.81
N LYS A 149 25.21 -7.43 -2.88
CA LYS A 149 24.87 -6.01 -2.90
C LYS A 149 23.56 -5.76 -3.63
N VAL A 150 22.91 -4.68 -3.22
CA VAL A 150 21.80 -4.06 -3.94
C VAL A 150 22.23 -2.73 -4.53
N LEU A 151 21.66 -2.36 -5.67
CA LEU A 151 21.76 -1.03 -6.23
C LEU A 151 20.43 -0.29 -5.99
N VAL A 152 20.52 0.87 -5.36
CA VAL A 152 19.38 1.75 -5.07
C VAL A 152 19.59 3.12 -5.71
N HIS A 153 18.53 3.72 -6.23
CA HIS A 153 18.55 5.07 -6.83
C HIS A 153 17.28 5.83 -6.49
N SER A 154 17.41 7.15 -6.28
CA SER A 154 16.27 8.05 -6.07
C SER A 154 15.55 8.36 -7.37
N PHE A 155 14.25 8.66 -7.28
CA PHE A 155 13.53 9.35 -8.33
C PHE A 155 14.04 10.79 -8.52
N VAL A 156 13.82 11.34 -9.71
CA VAL A 156 13.95 12.78 -10.00
C VAL A 156 12.57 13.41 -9.82
N GLU A 157 12.49 14.45 -8.99
CA GLU A 157 11.24 15.14 -8.69
C GLU A 157 11.31 16.61 -9.12
N SER A 158 10.17 17.14 -9.55
CA SER A 158 10.05 18.52 -10.01
C SER A 158 8.77 19.15 -9.46
N PRO A 159 8.84 20.39 -8.94
CA PRO A 159 7.65 21.13 -8.51
C PRO A 159 6.69 21.43 -9.68
N ASP A 160 7.18 21.41 -10.92
CA ASP A 160 6.43 21.80 -12.13
C ASP A 160 5.90 20.60 -12.94
N MET A 161 6.10 19.36 -12.48
CA MET A 161 5.83 18.15 -13.28
C MET A 161 6.62 18.12 -14.60
N LYS A 162 7.94 18.29 -14.51
CA LYS A 162 8.85 18.22 -15.66
C LYS A 162 8.92 16.79 -16.23
N ASN A 163 8.78 16.68 -17.54
CA ASN A 163 9.21 15.50 -18.31
C ASN A 163 10.59 15.78 -18.93
N LEU A 164 11.44 14.75 -18.96
CA LEU A 164 12.77 14.80 -19.53
C LEU A 164 12.86 13.86 -20.74
N TYR A 165 13.48 14.34 -21.80
CA TYR A 165 13.72 13.60 -23.03
C TYR A 165 15.14 13.89 -23.50
N ASP A 166 15.84 12.87 -23.94
CA ASP A 166 17.22 13.01 -24.37
C ASP A 166 17.54 12.13 -25.58
N GLY A 167 18.70 12.40 -26.15
CA GLY A 167 19.26 11.57 -27.20
C GLY A 167 20.60 12.11 -27.66
N VAL A 168 21.12 11.45 -28.70
CA VAL A 168 22.39 11.82 -29.30
C VAL A 168 22.23 11.81 -30.81
N VAL A 169 22.80 12.82 -31.48
CA VAL A 169 22.72 12.96 -32.93
C VAL A 169 24.07 13.34 -33.53
N ILE A 170 24.27 13.05 -34.81
CA ILE A 170 25.41 13.54 -35.59
C ILE A 170 24.88 14.56 -36.59
N LEU A 171 25.45 15.76 -36.59
CA LEU A 171 25.06 16.82 -37.52
C LEU A 171 25.49 16.44 -38.94
N ASN A 172 24.59 16.64 -39.91
CA ASN A 172 24.83 16.30 -41.32
C ASN A 172 25.91 17.19 -41.96
N ASP A 173 26.13 17.05 -43.27
CA ASP A 173 27.14 17.82 -44.02
C ASP A 173 26.90 19.35 -44.00
N LYS A 174 25.67 19.78 -43.69
CA LYS A 174 25.31 21.20 -43.49
C LYS A 174 25.47 21.65 -42.05
N GLY A 175 25.87 20.75 -41.14
CA GLY A 175 25.96 21.04 -39.72
C GLY A 175 24.61 21.05 -39.03
N GLU A 176 23.62 20.31 -39.53
CA GLU A 176 22.25 20.35 -39.01
C GLU A 176 21.71 18.96 -38.70
N SER A 177 20.81 18.88 -37.73
CA SER A 177 19.93 17.72 -37.57
C SER A 177 18.59 18.12 -36.97
N THR A 178 17.52 17.67 -37.59
CA THR A 178 16.16 17.79 -37.06
C THR A 178 15.84 16.56 -36.21
N ILE A 179 15.43 16.81 -34.97
CA ILE A 179 14.98 15.77 -34.04
C ILE A 179 13.46 15.71 -34.13
N GLN A 180 12.94 14.54 -34.51
CA GLN A 180 11.51 14.26 -34.47
C GLN A 180 11.14 13.71 -33.10
N LEU A 181 10.24 14.41 -32.40
CA LEU A 181 9.65 13.96 -31.15
C LEU A 181 8.36 13.18 -31.46
N PRO A 182 7.88 12.33 -30.52
CA PRO A 182 6.62 11.61 -30.69
C PRO A 182 5.44 12.55 -30.94
N ASP A 183 4.44 12.08 -31.70
CA ASP A 183 3.27 12.90 -32.10
C ASP A 183 2.48 13.50 -30.92
N TRP A 184 2.53 12.85 -29.77
CA TRP A 184 1.87 13.30 -28.54
C TRP A 184 2.70 14.29 -27.71
N PHE A 185 3.96 14.56 -28.08
CA PHE A 185 4.89 15.32 -27.25
C PHE A 185 4.37 16.72 -26.90
N GLY A 186 3.97 17.51 -27.90
CA GLY A 186 3.46 18.87 -27.70
C GLY A 186 2.07 18.89 -27.06
N ALA A 187 1.28 17.82 -27.22
CA ALA A 187 0.01 17.66 -26.51
C ALA A 187 0.21 17.41 -25.01
N LEU A 188 1.33 16.77 -24.64
CA LEU A 188 1.67 16.48 -23.25
C LEU A 188 2.52 17.58 -22.60
N ASN A 189 3.37 18.29 -23.35
CA ASN A 189 4.41 19.19 -22.82
C ASN A 189 4.33 20.63 -23.35
N LYS A 190 4.65 21.60 -22.48
CA LYS A 190 4.86 23.02 -22.79
C LYS A 190 6.12 23.57 -22.08
N ASP A 191 6.44 24.85 -22.26
CA ASP A 191 7.52 25.56 -21.54
C ASP A 191 8.90 24.87 -21.65
N PHE A 192 9.36 24.69 -22.89
CA PHE A 192 10.55 23.89 -23.19
C PHE A 192 11.86 24.54 -22.71
N ARG A 193 12.83 23.69 -22.36
CA ARG A 193 14.24 24.06 -22.14
C ARG A 193 15.14 23.05 -22.82
N TYR A 194 16.29 23.53 -23.31
CA TYR A 194 17.26 22.74 -24.07
C TYR A 194 18.62 22.73 -23.38
N GLN A 195 19.29 21.59 -23.38
CA GLN A 195 20.71 21.47 -23.05
C GLN A 195 21.40 20.69 -24.16
N LEU A 196 22.50 21.22 -24.70
CA LEU A 196 23.26 20.64 -25.80
C LEU A 196 24.72 20.50 -25.38
N THR A 197 25.36 19.39 -25.72
CA THR A 197 26.78 19.15 -25.42
C THR A 197 27.43 18.38 -26.57
N THR A 198 28.57 18.87 -27.05
CA THR A 198 29.33 18.17 -28.09
C THR A 198 30.10 16.98 -27.51
N ILE A 199 30.23 15.92 -28.29
CA ILE A 199 30.95 14.69 -27.92
C ILE A 199 32.08 14.46 -28.92
N GLY A 200 33.29 14.21 -28.41
CA GLY A 200 34.46 13.76 -29.19
C GLY A 200 35.24 14.87 -29.90
N LYS A 201 34.62 16.01 -30.24
CA LYS A 201 35.31 17.21 -30.71
C LYS A 201 34.61 18.48 -30.21
N PRO A 202 35.35 19.58 -29.98
CA PRO A 202 34.73 20.86 -29.68
C PRO A 202 33.85 21.33 -30.85
N GLY A 203 32.86 22.13 -30.52
CA GLY A 203 31.92 22.74 -31.46
C GLY A 203 30.88 23.55 -30.68
N MET A 204 30.15 24.43 -31.36
CA MET A 204 29.17 25.32 -30.74
C MET A 204 27.76 24.93 -31.22
N PRO A 205 27.15 23.88 -30.65
CA PRO A 205 25.81 23.46 -31.03
C PRO A 205 24.79 24.46 -30.48
N TYR A 206 23.77 24.75 -31.27
CA TYR A 206 22.67 25.62 -30.85
C TYR A 206 21.34 25.11 -31.42
N VAL A 207 20.25 25.50 -30.77
CA VAL A 207 18.90 25.25 -31.29
C VAL A 207 18.66 26.24 -32.43
N LYS A 208 18.67 25.74 -33.66
CA LYS A 208 18.40 26.52 -34.86
C LYS A 208 16.90 26.83 -34.99
N GLU A 209 16.07 25.85 -34.66
CA GLU A 209 14.60 25.98 -34.65
C GLU A 209 14.08 25.37 -33.36
N GLU A 210 13.33 26.15 -32.57
CA GLU A 210 12.66 25.66 -31.38
C GLU A 210 11.58 24.63 -31.73
N ILE A 211 11.15 23.88 -30.71
CA ILE A 211 10.11 22.87 -30.86
C ILE A 211 8.83 23.49 -31.42
N LYS A 212 8.47 23.03 -32.61
CA LYS A 212 7.20 23.30 -33.27
C LYS A 212 6.79 22.06 -34.05
N ASP A 213 5.51 21.70 -34.03
CA ASP A 213 4.98 20.52 -34.71
C ASP A 213 5.77 19.24 -34.35
N ASN A 214 6.06 19.07 -33.05
CA ASN A 214 6.81 17.96 -32.46
C ASN A 214 8.22 17.74 -33.04
N LYS A 215 8.89 18.78 -33.51
CA LYS A 215 10.28 18.69 -33.95
C LYS A 215 11.06 19.94 -33.61
N PHE A 216 12.37 19.81 -33.49
CA PHE A 216 13.28 20.94 -33.35
C PHE A 216 14.57 20.65 -34.11
N THR A 217 15.30 21.70 -34.47
CA THR A 217 16.52 21.56 -35.28
C THR A 217 17.71 22.03 -34.47
N ILE A 218 18.73 21.17 -34.37
CA ILE A 218 20.05 21.52 -33.82
C ILE A 218 20.95 21.86 -35.00
N ALA A 219 21.75 22.92 -34.87
CA ALA A 219 22.82 23.25 -35.80
C ALA A 219 24.17 23.45 -35.10
N GLY A 220 25.25 23.39 -35.86
CA GLY A 220 26.63 23.47 -35.40
C GLY A 220 27.59 23.06 -36.52
N ASP A 221 28.77 22.54 -36.18
CA ASP A 221 29.73 22.12 -37.21
C ASP A 221 29.35 20.74 -37.81
N PRO A 222 29.52 20.55 -39.13
CA PRO A 222 29.28 19.26 -39.79
C PRO A 222 30.00 18.09 -39.12
N GLY A 223 29.29 16.97 -39.01
CA GLY A 223 29.79 15.73 -38.41
C GLY A 223 30.07 15.80 -36.90
N VAL A 224 29.71 16.89 -36.20
CA VAL A 224 29.77 16.93 -34.73
C VAL A 224 28.69 16.04 -34.15
N LYS A 225 29.08 15.22 -33.16
CA LYS A 225 28.15 14.46 -32.34
C LYS A 225 27.65 15.34 -31.19
N VAL A 226 26.34 15.45 -31.02
CA VAL A 226 25.69 16.29 -30.01
C VAL A 226 24.79 15.43 -29.14
N SER A 227 25.05 15.43 -27.83
CA SER A 227 24.08 14.99 -26.82
C SER A 227 23.09 16.12 -26.58
N TRP A 228 21.80 15.81 -26.60
CA TRP A 228 20.76 16.78 -26.35
C TRP A 228 19.83 16.30 -25.26
N GLN A 229 19.32 17.24 -24.47
CA GLN A 229 18.23 17.03 -23.53
C GLN A 229 17.21 18.15 -23.69
N VAL A 230 15.94 17.77 -23.73
CA VAL A 230 14.78 18.66 -23.70
C VAL A 230 14.01 18.37 -22.42
N THR A 231 13.64 19.43 -21.72
CA THR A 231 12.65 19.33 -20.64
C THR A 231 11.38 20.10 -21.02
N GLY A 232 10.23 19.58 -20.60
CA GLY A 232 8.93 20.23 -20.78
C GLY A 232 8.08 20.11 -19.52
N THR A 233 7.26 21.12 -19.25
CA THR A 233 6.25 21.12 -18.20
C THR A 233 5.02 20.37 -18.72
N ARG A 234 4.63 19.27 -18.06
CA ARG A 234 3.47 18.46 -18.45
C ARG A 234 2.18 19.29 -18.39
N HIS A 235 1.25 19.24 -19.36
CA HIS A 235 0.04 20.10 -19.42
C HIS A 235 -1.24 19.44 -19.96
N ASP A 236 -1.34 18.10 -19.94
CA ASP A 236 -2.62 17.45 -20.28
C ASP A 236 -3.74 17.80 -19.28
N ALA A 237 -4.97 17.45 -19.62
CA ALA A 237 -6.18 17.82 -18.85
C ALA A 237 -6.12 17.41 -17.37
N TYR A 238 -5.47 16.28 -17.03
CA TYR A 238 -5.32 15.89 -15.63
C TYR A 238 -4.30 16.77 -14.92
N ALA A 239 -3.16 17.04 -15.55
CA ALA A 239 -2.10 17.87 -14.96
C ALA A 239 -2.57 19.32 -14.74
N GLU A 240 -3.33 19.90 -15.67
CA GLU A 240 -3.86 21.26 -15.52
C GLU A 240 -4.92 21.37 -14.41
N LYS A 241 -5.79 20.35 -14.28
CA LYS A 241 -6.80 20.33 -13.21
C LYS A 241 -6.19 20.02 -11.83
N ASN A 242 -5.13 19.23 -11.79
CA ASN A 242 -4.52 18.71 -10.57
C ASN A 242 -3.04 19.12 -10.50
N ARG A 243 -2.76 20.42 -10.59
CA ARG A 243 -1.40 20.92 -10.33
C ARG A 243 -1.03 20.70 -8.87
N ILE A 244 0.22 20.27 -8.65
CA ILE A 244 0.79 20.21 -7.31
C ILE A 244 0.89 21.64 -6.78
N LYS A 245 0.33 21.89 -5.61
CA LYS A 245 0.60 23.10 -4.86
C LYS A 245 1.94 22.88 -4.17
N VAL A 246 2.93 23.68 -4.56
CA VAL A 246 4.32 23.51 -4.10
C VAL A 246 4.45 23.85 -2.61
N GLU A 247 3.62 24.79 -2.13
CA GLU A 247 3.58 25.20 -0.73
C GLU A 247 2.13 25.22 -0.23
N GLU A 248 1.89 24.54 0.89
CA GLU A 248 0.59 24.49 1.56
C GLU A 248 0.77 24.64 3.07
N GLU A 249 -0.17 25.32 3.73
CA GLU A 249 -0.19 25.38 5.19
C GLU A 249 -0.60 24.04 5.80
N LYS A 250 0.19 23.56 6.77
CA LYS A 250 -0.15 22.40 7.60
C LYS A 250 -1.51 22.59 8.31
N GLY A 251 -2.19 21.47 8.57
CA GLY A 251 -3.50 21.44 9.23
C GLY A 251 -4.68 21.78 8.31
N SER A 252 -4.53 21.64 6.99
CA SER A 252 -5.67 21.74 6.06
C SER A 252 -6.70 20.63 6.35
N LYS A 253 -7.97 20.89 6.00
CA LYS A 253 -9.10 19.97 6.30
C LYS A 253 -9.09 18.68 5.47
N ASP A 254 -8.20 18.59 4.47
CA ASP A 254 -8.19 17.52 3.47
C ASP A 254 -7.39 16.28 3.93
N GLY A 255 -6.89 16.29 5.17
CA GLY A 255 -6.40 15.09 5.89
C GLY A 255 -5.07 14.51 5.43
N HIS A 256 -4.50 14.96 4.31
CA HIS A 256 -3.20 14.50 3.80
C HIS A 256 -2.00 15.28 4.35
N LEU A 257 -2.22 16.48 4.90
CA LEU A 257 -1.18 17.29 5.52
C LEU A 257 -1.07 17.01 7.02
N PRO A 258 0.15 17.01 7.59
CA PRO A 258 0.34 16.90 9.03
C PRO A 258 -0.26 18.10 9.77
N LYS A 259 -0.48 17.96 11.08
CA LYS A 259 -0.96 19.06 11.92
C LYS A 259 0.10 20.17 12.02
N LYS A 260 -0.33 21.39 12.36
CA LYS A 260 0.62 22.47 12.69
C LYS A 260 1.48 22.02 13.88
N GLY A 261 2.81 22.10 13.73
CA GLY A 261 3.79 21.65 14.72
C GLY A 261 4.26 20.19 14.59
N GLU A 262 3.57 19.36 13.80
CA GLU A 262 3.94 17.95 13.60
C GLU A 262 4.99 17.81 12.50
N TYR A 263 6.05 17.05 12.74
CA TYR A 263 7.11 16.76 11.78
C TYR A 263 6.86 15.42 11.09
N LEU A 264 7.14 15.33 9.79
CA LEU A 264 7.04 14.07 9.04
C LEU A 264 8.24 13.14 9.24
N ALA A 265 9.35 13.67 9.78
CA ALA A 265 10.57 12.95 10.15
C ALA A 265 11.22 13.69 11.35
N PRO A 266 10.63 13.61 12.56
CA PRO A 266 11.08 14.36 13.75
C PRO A 266 12.58 14.21 14.05
N GLU A 267 13.12 13.01 13.88
CA GLU A 267 14.51 12.65 14.14
C GLU A 267 15.51 13.45 13.29
N CYS A 268 15.13 13.86 12.08
CA CYS A 268 15.96 14.72 11.22
C CYS A 268 16.13 16.14 11.81
N TYR A 269 15.28 16.53 12.75
CA TYR A 269 15.27 17.84 13.39
C TYR A 269 15.62 17.78 14.89
N GLY A 270 16.02 16.60 15.40
CA GLY A 270 16.29 16.39 16.83
C GLY A 270 15.03 16.37 17.70
N GLU A 271 13.86 16.24 17.09
CA GLU A 271 12.58 16.12 17.77
C GLU A 271 12.26 14.64 18.05
N LYS A 272 11.42 14.39 19.05
CA LYS A 272 10.96 13.02 19.37
C LYS A 272 9.80 12.63 18.46
N GLU A 273 9.76 11.34 18.12
CA GLU A 273 8.63 10.68 17.45
C GLU A 273 7.36 10.72 18.31
#